data_AF-A0A0L0BRX7-F1
#
_entry.id   AF-A0A0L0BRX7-F1
#
_cell.length_a   1.000
_cell.length_b   1.000
_cell.length_c   1.000
_cell.angle_alpha   90.00
_cell.angle_beta   90.00
_cell.angle_gamma   90.00
#
_symmetry.space_group_name_H-M   'P 1'
#
loop_
_entity.id
_entity.type
_entity.pdbx_description
1 polymer ?
#
loop_
_entity_poly.entity_id
_entity_poly.type
_entity_poly.pdbx_seq_one_letter_code
_entity_poly.pdbx_strand_id
1 'polypeptide(L)'
;MAKLWILTVLAVVACAQIASARDLAEALNVNIREQLSLYAKFQKEADSAKYADELKKLVTLTEDALKIESADEKNKAITSAPSHFSAEFNTWISAKLEEAQVNDDIHDAIEFYNSLLSTHPEHDAEIKKTLSTLENLLKESNLKQKEEKFLALENDFSPEFQKFLKENALPTVNRQLQKTAEFFENLLHDKDLKFAKEIEALKVKTEAALDSSVSIDDKNKVLQEVTYSSNEELNEFLQKKNIEYS
;
A
#
# COMPACT_ATOMS: atom_id res chain seq x y z
N MET A 1 13.23 -10.19 21.10
CA MET A 1 13.72 -8.85 20.74
C MET A 1 14.21 -8.88 19.30
N ALA A 2 13.29 -8.74 18.35
CA ALA A 2 13.63 -8.68 16.94
C ALA A 2 13.76 -7.19 16.56
N LYS A 3 14.94 -6.82 16.09
CA LYS A 3 15.24 -5.47 15.61
C LYS A 3 14.50 -5.27 14.29
N LEU A 4 13.45 -4.44 14.34
CA LEU A 4 12.73 -3.90 13.20
C LEU A 4 13.70 -3.09 12.35
N TRP A 5 14.16 -3.68 11.25
CA TRP A 5 14.77 -2.94 10.15
C TRP A 5 13.62 -2.48 9.26
N ILE A 6 13.06 -1.33 9.60
CA ILE A 6 12.09 -0.61 8.79
C ILE A 6 12.89 0.02 7.64
N LEU A 7 13.04 -0.75 6.58
CA LEU A 7 13.31 -0.26 5.24
C LEU A 7 11.98 -0.36 4.49
N THR A 8 11.03 0.51 4.81
CA THR A 8 9.82 0.77 4.02
C THR A 8 10.15 1.94 3.09
N VAL A 9 10.58 1.66 1.86
CA VAL A 9 9.77 1.26 0.70
C VAL A 9 9.01 2.47 0.14
N LEU A 10 9.64 3.05 -0.88
CA LEU A 10 9.09 3.89 -1.94
C LEU A 10 8.02 3.16 -2.81
N ALA A 11 7.26 2.19 -2.30
CA ALA A 11 6.21 1.51 -3.08
C ALA A 11 4.92 2.33 -2.99
N VAL A 12 4.62 3.14 -3.99
CA VAL A 12 3.85 2.73 -5.18
C VAL A 12 2.50 2.16 -4.76
N VAL A 13 1.61 3.06 -4.32
CA VAL A 13 0.17 2.80 -4.36
C VAL A 13 -0.33 3.24 -5.74
N ALA A 14 -1.15 2.38 -6.34
CA ALA A 14 -2.09 2.61 -7.43
C ALA A 14 -1.66 3.45 -8.67
N CYS A 15 -1.51 2.80 -9.82
CA CYS A 15 -2.46 2.99 -10.93
C CYS A 15 -2.15 2.07 -12.10
N ALA A 16 -3.19 1.36 -12.53
CA ALA A 16 -3.24 0.55 -13.73
C ALA A 16 -3.19 1.41 -15.02
N GLN A 17 -2.40 1.03 -16.04
CA GLN A 17 -2.81 0.68 -17.41
C GLN A 17 -1.69 0.00 -18.24
N ILE A 18 -2.10 -0.97 -19.06
CA ILE A 18 -1.30 -1.98 -19.79
C ILE A 18 -0.34 -1.42 -20.87
N ALA A 19 0.96 -1.72 -20.67
CA ALA A 19 2.03 -2.18 -21.58
C ALA A 19 2.46 -1.38 -22.84
N SER A 20 3.45 -0.54 -22.59
CA SER A 20 4.60 -0.15 -23.41
C SER A 20 5.61 0.53 -22.46
N ALA A 21 6.87 0.77 -22.84
CA ALA A 21 7.78 1.60 -22.02
C ALA A 21 7.19 2.98 -21.69
N ARG A 22 6.21 3.42 -22.49
CA ARG A 22 5.39 4.62 -22.27
C ARG A 22 4.38 4.45 -21.15
N ASP A 23 3.76 3.28 -20.99
CA ASP A 23 2.81 2.99 -19.90
C ASP A 23 3.54 2.83 -18.56
N LEU A 24 4.70 2.16 -18.54
CA LEU A 24 5.57 2.13 -17.35
C LEU A 24 6.09 3.53 -16.98
N ALA A 25 6.53 4.32 -17.96
CA ALA A 25 6.97 5.69 -17.73
C ALA A 25 5.83 6.59 -17.23
N GLU A 26 4.58 6.33 -17.65
CA GLU A 26 3.41 7.07 -17.20
C GLU A 26 2.90 6.61 -15.83
N ALA A 27 2.93 5.31 -15.52
CA ALA A 27 2.67 4.79 -14.17
C ALA A 27 3.67 5.37 -13.17
N LEU A 28 4.96 5.41 -13.54
CA LEU A 28 5.99 6.11 -12.76
C LEU A 28 5.69 7.61 -12.65
N ASN A 29 5.19 8.27 -13.70
CA ASN A 29 4.80 9.68 -13.62
C ASN A 29 3.62 9.91 -12.66
N VAL A 30 2.62 9.04 -12.66
CA VAL A 30 1.48 9.12 -11.73
C VAL A 30 1.97 9.00 -10.30
N ASN A 31 2.75 7.95 -10.01
CA ASN A 31 3.34 7.77 -8.68
C ASN A 31 4.23 8.96 -8.28
N ILE A 32 5.10 9.44 -9.17
CA ILE A 32 5.91 10.63 -8.87
C ILE A 32 5.01 11.83 -8.54
N ARG A 33 3.93 12.06 -9.28
CA ARG A 33 3.00 13.18 -9.01
C ARG A 33 2.30 13.01 -7.66
N GLU A 34 1.93 11.80 -7.27
CA GLU A 34 1.39 11.49 -5.95
C GLU A 34 2.42 11.75 -4.85
N GLN A 35 3.66 11.31 -5.02
CA GLN A 35 4.75 11.61 -4.10
C GLN A 35 4.99 13.12 -3.97
N LEU A 36 4.98 13.87 -5.07
CA LEU A 36 5.08 15.33 -5.05
C LEU A 36 3.91 15.98 -4.29
N SER A 37 2.69 15.44 -4.46
CA SER A 37 1.52 15.88 -3.69
C SER A 37 1.69 15.65 -2.20
N LEU A 38 2.20 14.47 -1.80
CA LEU A 38 2.53 14.15 -0.42
C LEU A 38 3.62 15.08 0.14
N TYR A 39 4.72 15.28 -0.59
CA TYR A 39 5.78 16.18 -0.17
C TYR A 39 5.28 17.63 -0.01
N ALA A 40 4.40 18.09 -0.89
CA ALA A 40 3.75 19.40 -0.76
C ALA A 40 2.82 19.49 0.45
N LYS A 41 2.23 18.38 0.91
CA LYS A 41 1.52 18.32 2.21
C LYS A 41 2.52 18.41 3.36
N PHE A 42 3.58 17.60 3.33
CA PHE A 42 4.61 17.56 4.39
C PHE A 42 5.30 18.92 4.57
N GLN A 43 5.53 19.68 3.49
CA GLN A 43 6.08 21.04 3.55
C GLN A 43 5.25 22.03 4.37
N LYS A 44 3.96 21.73 4.61
CA LYS A 44 3.05 22.59 5.39
C LYS A 44 3.00 22.18 6.86
N GLU A 45 3.63 21.08 7.22
CA GLU A 45 3.62 20.56 8.60
C GLU A 45 4.67 21.25 9.45
N ALA A 46 4.33 21.50 10.72
CA ALA A 46 5.18 22.27 11.62
C ALA A 46 6.53 21.60 11.92
N ASP A 47 6.58 20.27 11.93
CA ASP A 47 7.79 19.47 12.20
C ASP A 47 8.72 19.35 10.97
N SER A 48 8.26 19.74 9.78
CA SER A 48 9.07 19.75 8.56
C SER A 48 10.10 20.90 8.53
N ALA A 49 9.96 21.91 9.40
CA ALA A 49 10.77 23.12 9.37
C ALA A 49 12.28 22.85 9.46
N LYS A 50 12.70 21.84 10.23
CA LYS A 50 14.12 21.45 10.36
C LYS A 50 14.67 20.74 9.11
N TYR A 51 13.80 20.28 8.23
CA TYR A 51 14.14 19.56 7.00
C TYR A 51 13.75 20.32 5.73
N ALA A 52 13.38 21.59 5.83
CA ALA A 52 12.83 22.36 4.71
C ALA A 52 13.74 22.33 3.46
N ASP A 53 15.06 22.45 3.64
CA ASP A 53 16.03 22.41 2.55
C ASP A 53 16.16 21.03 1.91
N GLU A 54 16.20 19.96 2.72
CA GLU A 54 16.24 18.58 2.24
C GLU A 54 14.93 18.19 1.55
N LEU A 55 13.79 18.61 2.08
CA LEU A 55 12.47 18.38 1.47
C LEU A 55 12.30 19.14 0.16
N LYS A 56 12.81 20.37 0.06
CA LYS A 56 12.86 21.13 -1.19
C LYS A 56 13.75 20.44 -2.22
N LYS A 57 14.91 19.93 -1.79
CA LYS A 57 15.81 19.16 -2.66
C LYS A 57 15.18 17.85 -3.12
N LEU A 58 14.45 17.15 -2.24
CA LEU A 58 13.68 15.96 -2.59
C LEU A 58 12.62 16.28 -3.65
N VAL A 59 11.80 17.29 -3.42
CA VAL A 59 10.83 17.76 -4.42
C VAL A 59 11.51 18.07 -5.76
N THR A 60 12.65 18.76 -5.75
CA THR A 60 13.39 19.09 -6.98
C THR A 60 13.88 17.82 -7.71
N LEU A 61 14.50 16.88 -7.00
CA LEU A 61 14.97 15.62 -7.60
C LEU A 61 13.81 14.80 -8.16
N THR A 62 12.68 14.78 -7.45
CA THR A 62 11.48 14.08 -7.86
C THR A 62 10.79 14.76 -9.05
N GLU A 63 10.77 16.10 -9.13
CA GLU A 63 10.34 16.86 -10.31
C GLU A 63 11.27 16.66 -11.50
N ASP A 64 12.58 16.55 -11.27
CA ASP A 64 13.55 16.25 -12.33
C ASP A 64 13.35 14.83 -12.88
N ALA A 65 12.97 13.87 -12.03
CA ALA A 65 12.63 12.52 -12.47
C ALA A 65 11.40 12.49 -13.41
N LEU A 66 10.44 13.41 -13.27
CA LEU A 66 9.31 13.55 -14.22
C LEU A 66 9.75 13.93 -15.64
N LYS A 67 10.90 14.60 -15.76
CA LYS A 67 11.43 15.04 -17.07
C LYS A 67 12.17 13.93 -17.80
N ILE A 68 12.44 12.81 -17.12
CA ILE A 68 13.10 11.65 -17.70
C ILE A 68 12.08 10.84 -18.51
N GLU A 69 12.34 10.65 -19.79
CA GLU A 69 11.44 9.88 -20.68
C GLU A 69 11.60 8.37 -20.50
N SER A 70 12.83 7.91 -20.27
CA SER A 70 13.14 6.50 -20.05
C SER A 70 12.64 6.03 -18.68
N ALA A 71 11.79 5.02 -18.67
CA ALA A 71 11.32 4.40 -17.44
C ALA A 71 12.47 3.85 -16.56
N ASP A 72 13.47 3.23 -17.17
CA ASP A 72 14.62 2.66 -16.43
C ASP A 72 15.48 3.76 -15.78
N GLU A 73 15.74 4.85 -16.52
CA GLU A 73 16.50 5.98 -15.99
C GLU A 73 15.70 6.73 -14.91
N LYS A 74 14.39 6.87 -15.10
CA LYS A 74 13.47 7.46 -14.13
C LYS A 74 13.43 6.66 -12.83
N ASN A 75 13.24 5.34 -12.94
CA ASN A 75 13.24 4.45 -11.79
C ASN A 75 14.58 4.48 -11.06
N LYS A 76 15.70 4.51 -11.79
CA LYS A 76 17.03 4.66 -11.21
C LYS A 76 17.21 6.01 -10.48
N ALA A 77 16.69 7.10 -11.05
CA ALA A 77 16.74 8.42 -10.42
C ALA A 77 15.96 8.45 -9.09
N ILE A 78 14.76 7.86 -9.05
CA ILE A 78 13.94 7.77 -7.82
C ILE A 78 14.62 6.88 -6.78
N THR A 79 15.04 5.67 -7.16
CA THR A 79 15.61 4.68 -6.23
C THR A 79 16.96 5.10 -5.66
N SER A 80 17.72 5.94 -6.38
CA SER A 80 18.99 6.49 -5.88
C SER A 80 18.84 7.78 -5.06
N ALA A 81 17.66 8.42 -5.06
CA ALA A 81 17.40 9.66 -4.34
C ALA A 81 17.83 9.63 -2.86
N PRO A 82 17.58 8.55 -2.06
CA PRO A 82 17.97 8.51 -0.65
C PRO A 82 19.47 8.73 -0.39
N SER A 83 20.34 8.39 -1.36
CA SER A 83 21.79 8.60 -1.23
C SER A 83 22.21 10.08 -1.21
N HIS A 84 21.30 10.99 -1.56
CA HIS A 84 21.54 12.43 -1.60
C HIS A 84 21.16 13.17 -0.31
N PHE A 85 20.66 12.46 0.70
CA PHE A 85 20.10 13.05 1.93
C PHE A 85 20.76 12.51 3.19
N SER A 86 20.57 13.23 4.29
CA SER A 86 20.99 12.79 5.61
C SER A 86 20.20 11.54 6.04
N ALA A 87 20.82 10.71 6.89
CA ALA A 87 20.13 9.55 7.47
C ALA A 87 18.91 9.99 8.31
N GLU A 88 19.02 11.11 9.03
CA GLU A 88 17.93 11.66 9.84
C GLU A 88 16.73 12.08 8.98
N PHE A 89 16.98 12.75 7.85
CA PHE A 89 15.94 13.09 6.89
C PHE A 89 15.32 11.86 6.25
N ASN A 90 16.13 10.89 5.81
CA ASN A 90 15.63 9.65 5.23
C ASN A 90 14.71 8.90 6.20
N THR A 91 15.08 8.82 7.49
CA THR A 91 14.20 8.24 8.51
C THR A 91 12.90 9.04 8.67
N TRP A 92 12.98 10.37 8.71
CA TRP A 92 11.79 11.21 8.87
C TRP A 92 10.84 11.13 7.68
N ILE A 93 11.34 11.22 6.44
CA ILE A 93 10.49 11.18 5.25
C ILE A 93 9.85 9.80 5.06
N SER A 94 10.59 8.71 5.37
CA SER A 94 10.01 7.36 5.38
C SER A 94 8.86 7.26 6.38
N ALA A 95 9.04 7.76 7.60
CA ALA A 95 7.96 7.75 8.60
C ALA A 95 6.75 8.58 8.16
N LYS A 96 6.95 9.70 7.45
CA LYS A 96 5.84 10.51 6.91
C LYS A 96 5.09 9.83 5.77
N LEU A 97 5.81 9.13 4.90
CA LEU A 97 5.20 8.34 3.84
C LEU A 97 4.40 7.16 4.39
N GLU A 98 4.94 6.47 5.39
CA GLU A 98 4.24 5.39 6.10
C GLU A 98 3.01 5.92 6.84
N GLU A 99 3.12 7.08 7.50
CA GLU A 99 1.96 7.75 8.11
C GLU A 99 0.87 8.11 7.09
N ALA A 100 1.26 8.63 5.92
CA ALA A 100 0.31 8.94 4.85
C ALA A 100 -0.42 7.69 4.36
N GLN A 101 0.30 6.59 4.16
CA GLN A 101 -0.28 5.32 3.74
C GLN A 101 -1.29 4.78 4.77
N VAL A 102 -0.91 4.76 6.05
CA VAL A 102 -1.82 4.31 7.12
C VAL A 102 -3.06 5.20 7.22
N ASN A 103 -2.93 6.51 6.99
CA ASN A 103 -4.07 7.41 6.96
C ASN A 103 -4.99 7.12 5.76
N ASP A 104 -4.44 6.82 4.58
CA ASP A 104 -5.22 6.44 3.40
C ASP A 104 -5.98 5.12 3.65
N ASP A 105 -5.34 4.11 4.24
CA ASP A 105 -5.99 2.85 4.63
C ASP A 105 -7.15 3.08 5.63
N ILE A 106 -6.96 4.00 6.58
CA ILE A 106 -8.01 4.39 7.53
C ILE A 106 -9.16 5.12 6.81
N HIS A 107 -8.85 5.97 5.82
CA HIS A 107 -9.87 6.64 5.01
C HIS A 107 -10.69 5.65 4.19
N ASP A 108 -10.05 4.68 3.55
CA ASP A 108 -10.73 3.61 2.80
C ASP A 108 -11.65 2.79 3.72
N ALA A 109 -11.20 2.48 4.94
CA ALA A 109 -12.02 1.82 5.94
C ALA A 109 -13.24 2.69 6.32
N ILE A 110 -13.05 4.00 6.53
CA ILE A 110 -14.14 4.94 6.82
C ILE A 110 -15.16 4.95 5.68
N GLU A 111 -14.72 5.01 4.42
CA GLU A 111 -15.62 4.95 3.26
C GLU A 111 -16.42 3.65 3.22
N PHE A 112 -15.75 2.51 3.45
CA PHE A 112 -16.40 1.22 3.55
C PHE A 112 -17.49 1.19 4.62
N TYR A 113 -17.16 1.55 5.87
CA TYR A 113 -18.14 1.54 6.96
C TYR A 113 -19.27 2.56 6.76
N ASN A 114 -18.99 3.72 6.18
CA ASN A 114 -20.04 4.68 5.81
C ASN A 114 -21.00 4.10 4.77
N SER A 115 -20.50 3.32 3.81
CA SER A 115 -21.36 2.68 2.81
C SER A 115 -22.38 1.72 3.43
N LEU A 116 -22.01 1.06 4.55
CA LEU A 116 -22.87 0.10 5.26
C LEU A 116 -23.98 0.75 6.08
N LEU A 117 -23.85 2.01 6.51
CA LEU A 117 -24.84 2.70 7.35
C LEU A 117 -26.24 2.75 6.71
N SER A 118 -26.29 2.84 5.38
CA SER A 118 -27.55 2.96 4.64
C SER A 118 -28.19 1.63 4.27
N THR A 119 -27.40 0.55 4.25
CA THR A 119 -27.82 -0.78 3.77
C THR A 119 -28.01 -1.79 4.88
N HIS A 120 -27.40 -1.58 6.06
CA HIS A 120 -27.41 -2.51 7.19
C HIS A 120 -27.77 -1.82 8.53
N PRO A 121 -29.02 -1.34 8.67
CA PRO A 121 -29.47 -0.66 9.89
C PRO A 121 -29.37 -1.54 11.15
N GLU A 122 -29.37 -2.86 11.00
CA GLU A 122 -29.18 -3.84 12.08
C GLU A 122 -27.80 -3.73 12.78
N HIS A 123 -26.79 -3.15 12.12
CA HIS A 123 -25.44 -2.97 12.65
C HIS A 123 -25.05 -1.50 12.88
N ASP A 124 -26.01 -0.56 12.75
CA ASP A 124 -25.76 0.89 12.78
C ASP A 124 -24.97 1.37 14.01
N ALA A 125 -25.27 0.83 15.20
CA ALA A 125 -24.57 1.19 16.43
C ALA A 125 -23.08 0.78 16.41
N GLU A 126 -22.78 -0.42 15.91
CA GLU A 126 -21.40 -0.91 15.81
C GLU A 126 -20.64 -0.19 14.70
N ILE A 127 -21.27 0.02 13.53
CA ILE A 127 -20.68 0.78 12.42
C ILE A 127 -20.32 2.20 12.88
N LYS A 128 -21.22 2.91 13.56
CA LYS A 128 -20.95 4.26 14.10
C LYS A 128 -19.83 4.28 15.13
N LYS A 129 -19.76 3.26 16.00
CA LYS A 129 -18.65 3.12 16.95
C LYS A 129 -17.33 2.94 16.20
N THR A 130 -17.29 2.06 15.20
CA THR A 130 -16.09 1.81 14.38
C THR A 130 -15.64 3.05 13.62
N LEU A 131 -16.56 3.79 13.00
CA LEU A 131 -16.28 5.07 12.34
C LEU A 131 -15.68 6.08 13.32
N SER A 132 -16.24 6.22 14.51
CA SER A 132 -15.68 7.12 15.54
C SER A 132 -14.28 6.70 15.97
N THR A 133 -14.01 5.39 16.09
CA THR A 133 -12.66 4.87 16.38
C THR A 133 -11.69 5.24 15.26
N LEU A 134 -12.05 5.03 14.00
CA LEU A 134 -11.22 5.36 12.84
C LEU A 134 -10.93 6.87 12.72
N GLU A 135 -11.94 7.72 12.92
CA GLU A 135 -11.78 9.18 12.95
C GLU A 135 -10.87 9.65 14.09
N ASN A 136 -10.87 8.95 15.23
CA ASN A 136 -9.95 9.22 16.32
C ASN A 136 -8.53 8.71 16.01
N LEU A 137 -8.38 7.60 15.29
CA LEU A 137 -7.08 7.11 14.83
C LEU A 137 -6.40 8.09 13.87
N LEU A 138 -7.14 8.76 12.99
CA LEU A 138 -6.56 9.81 12.13
C LEU A 138 -5.92 10.97 12.91
N LYS A 139 -6.28 11.16 14.18
CA LYS A 139 -5.72 12.19 15.07
C LYS A 139 -4.55 11.68 15.92
N GLU A 140 -4.26 10.38 15.89
CA GLU A 140 -3.15 9.76 16.60
C GLU A 140 -1.82 10.17 15.95
N SER A 141 -0.94 10.84 16.68
CA SER A 141 0.36 11.27 16.16
C SER A 141 1.43 10.17 16.23
N ASN A 142 1.21 9.13 17.03
CA ASN A 142 2.14 8.01 17.13
C ASN A 142 1.79 6.96 16.08
N LEU A 143 2.56 6.92 14.99
CA LEU A 143 2.36 6.01 13.86
C LEU A 143 2.23 4.55 14.29
N LYS A 144 3.17 4.05 15.08
CA LYS A 144 3.15 2.66 15.57
C LYS A 144 1.87 2.36 16.36
N GLN A 145 1.45 3.29 17.21
CA GLN A 145 0.22 3.12 17.97
C GLN A 145 -1.02 3.21 17.07
N LYS A 146 -1.00 4.05 16.03
CA LYS A 146 -2.05 4.17 15.02
C LYS A 146 -2.22 2.85 14.27
N GLU A 147 -1.13 2.28 13.77
CA GLU A 147 -1.09 0.98 13.09
C GLU A 147 -1.59 -0.15 13.99
N GLU A 148 -1.04 -0.27 15.20
CA GLU A 148 -1.42 -1.34 16.13
C GLU A 148 -2.92 -1.29 16.45
N LYS A 149 -3.48 -0.10 16.67
CA LYS A 149 -4.92 0.06 16.92
C LYS A 149 -5.77 -0.18 15.67
N PHE A 150 -5.30 0.23 14.49
CA PHE A 150 -6.00 -0.01 13.23
C PHE A 150 -6.07 -1.51 12.90
N LEU A 151 -4.97 -2.23 13.05
CA LEU A 151 -4.92 -3.70 12.88
C LEU A 151 -5.75 -4.43 13.94
N ALA A 152 -5.87 -3.86 15.14
CA ALA A 152 -6.65 -4.42 16.24
C ALA A 152 -8.15 -4.05 16.20
N LEU A 153 -8.62 -3.32 15.18
CA LEU A 153 -9.99 -2.79 15.12
C LEU A 153 -11.06 -3.88 15.27
N GLU A 154 -10.81 -5.06 14.71
CA GLU A 154 -11.74 -6.19 14.73
C GLU A 154 -11.93 -6.83 16.12
N ASN A 155 -10.98 -6.62 17.04
CA ASN A 155 -11.03 -7.20 18.38
C ASN A 155 -12.19 -6.64 19.23
N ASP A 156 -12.72 -5.47 18.86
CA ASP A 156 -13.79 -4.78 19.57
C ASP A 156 -15.19 -5.04 18.97
N PHE A 157 -15.28 -5.87 17.92
CA PHE A 157 -16.53 -6.19 17.23
C PHE A 157 -17.29 -7.32 17.92
N SER A 158 -18.62 -7.30 17.85
CA SER A 158 -19.41 -8.45 18.28
C SER A 158 -19.18 -9.66 17.35
N PRO A 159 -19.31 -10.90 17.81
CA PRO A 159 -19.24 -12.08 16.95
C PRO A 159 -20.24 -12.02 15.78
N GLU A 160 -21.42 -11.45 16.01
CA GLU A 160 -22.45 -11.24 14.99
C GLU A 160 -22.00 -10.25 13.93
N PHE A 161 -21.42 -9.11 14.33
CA PHE A 161 -20.92 -8.11 13.39
C PHE A 161 -19.66 -8.59 12.66
N GLN A 162 -18.76 -9.30 13.33
CA GLN A 162 -17.62 -9.96 12.68
C GLN A 162 -18.10 -10.95 11.61
N LYS A 163 -19.11 -11.76 11.90
CA LYS A 163 -19.69 -12.68 10.92
C LYS A 163 -20.32 -11.92 9.75
N PHE A 164 -21.08 -10.86 10.02
CA PHE A 164 -21.65 -9.99 9.00
C PHE A 164 -20.57 -9.36 8.11
N LEU A 165 -19.49 -8.82 8.69
CA LEU A 165 -18.36 -8.27 7.95
C LEU A 165 -17.63 -9.36 7.16
N LYS A 166 -17.48 -10.58 7.70
CA LYS A 166 -16.95 -11.71 6.94
C LYS A 166 -17.83 -12.02 5.73
N GLU A 167 -19.15 -11.89 5.84
CA GLU A 167 -20.10 -12.13 4.76
C GLU A 167 -20.21 -10.94 3.76
N ASN A 168 -19.97 -9.69 4.20
CA ASN A 168 -20.23 -8.46 3.42
C ASN A 168 -18.98 -7.63 3.06
N ALA A 169 -17.84 -7.79 3.75
CA ALA A 169 -16.53 -7.22 3.44
C ALA A 169 -15.68 -8.13 2.52
N LEU A 170 -16.11 -9.39 2.36
CA LEU A 170 -15.59 -10.34 1.37
C LEU A 170 -15.38 -9.72 -0.03
N PRO A 171 -16.27 -8.85 -0.57
CA PRO A 171 -16.10 -8.28 -1.91
C PRO A 171 -14.83 -7.44 -2.08
N THR A 172 -14.40 -6.69 -1.06
CA THR A 172 -13.20 -5.84 -1.16
C THR A 172 -11.93 -6.68 -1.05
N VAL A 173 -11.87 -7.58 -0.06
CA VAL A 173 -10.73 -8.51 0.10
C VAL A 173 -10.64 -9.47 -1.09
N ASN A 174 -11.77 -9.98 -1.58
CA ASN A 174 -11.80 -10.80 -2.79
C ASN A 174 -11.42 -10.00 -4.03
N ARG A 175 -11.79 -8.72 -4.13
CA ARG A 175 -11.36 -7.87 -5.24
C ARG A 175 -9.85 -7.65 -5.20
N GLN A 176 -9.27 -7.45 -4.01
CA GLN A 176 -7.82 -7.34 -3.83
C GLN A 176 -7.13 -8.65 -4.26
N LEU A 177 -7.60 -9.79 -3.75
CA LEU A 177 -7.11 -11.13 -4.12
C LEU A 177 -7.26 -11.41 -5.63
N GLN A 178 -8.38 -11.02 -6.26
CA GLN A 178 -8.59 -11.16 -7.70
C GLN A 178 -7.57 -10.35 -8.49
N LYS A 179 -7.37 -9.07 -8.14
CA LYS A 179 -6.36 -8.22 -8.76
C LYS A 179 -4.95 -8.80 -8.61
N THR A 180 -4.63 -9.34 -7.44
CA THR A 180 -3.33 -9.99 -7.18
C THR A 180 -3.16 -11.28 -8.00
N ALA A 181 -4.20 -12.09 -8.14
CA ALA A 181 -4.16 -13.30 -8.97
C ALA A 181 -4.01 -12.96 -10.47
N GLU A 182 -4.73 -11.94 -10.94
CA GLU A 182 -4.62 -11.42 -12.31
C GLU A 182 -3.22 -10.86 -12.60
N PHE A 183 -2.62 -10.16 -11.63
CA PHE A 183 -1.24 -9.68 -11.75
C PHE A 183 -0.26 -10.85 -11.96
N PHE A 184 -0.36 -11.91 -11.16
CA PHE A 184 0.50 -13.08 -11.35
C PHE A 184 0.22 -13.83 -12.65
N GLU A 185 -1.05 -13.96 -13.06
CA GLU A 185 -1.42 -14.55 -14.36
C GLU A 185 -0.76 -13.79 -15.51
N ASN A 186 -0.84 -12.45 -15.47
CA ASN A 186 -0.25 -11.61 -16.50
C ASN A 186 1.28 -11.75 -16.56
N LEU A 187 1.94 -11.89 -15.40
CA LEU A 187 3.37 -12.14 -15.34
C LEU A 187 3.75 -13.45 -16.02
N LEU A 188 2.98 -14.50 -15.78
CA LEU A 188 3.24 -15.85 -16.30
C LEU A 188 3.11 -15.96 -17.83
N HIS A 189 2.55 -14.95 -18.49
CA HIS A 189 2.55 -14.84 -19.95
C HIS A 189 3.92 -14.42 -20.55
N ASP A 190 4.85 -13.89 -19.74
CA ASP A 190 6.21 -13.55 -20.16
C ASP A 190 7.07 -14.83 -20.31
N LYS A 191 7.57 -15.07 -21.52
CA LYS A 191 8.29 -16.32 -21.86
C LYS A 191 9.64 -16.45 -21.17
N ASP A 192 10.22 -15.34 -20.72
CA ASP A 192 11.53 -15.28 -20.06
C ASP A 192 11.42 -14.85 -18.58
N LEU A 193 10.27 -15.11 -17.94
CA LEU A 193 9.97 -14.69 -16.57
C LEU A 193 10.94 -15.30 -15.53
N LYS A 194 11.68 -14.45 -14.82
CA LYS A 194 12.43 -14.83 -13.61
C LYS A 194 11.43 -15.22 -12.51
N PHE A 195 11.73 -16.29 -11.76
CA PHE A 195 10.89 -16.82 -10.67
C PHE A 195 9.51 -17.36 -11.06
N ALA A 196 9.34 -17.84 -12.29
CA ALA A 196 8.04 -18.32 -12.78
C ALA A 196 7.37 -19.37 -11.87
N LYS A 197 8.14 -20.28 -11.26
CA LYS A 197 7.58 -21.31 -10.36
C LYS A 197 7.07 -20.73 -9.05
N GLU A 198 7.81 -19.78 -8.49
CA GLU A 198 7.44 -19.08 -7.26
C GLU A 198 6.20 -18.22 -7.49
N ILE A 199 6.12 -17.53 -8.64
CA ILE A 199 5.00 -16.70 -9.03
C ILE A 199 3.74 -17.55 -9.29
N GLU A 200 3.87 -18.69 -9.97
CA GLU A 200 2.79 -19.67 -10.11
C GLU A 200 2.28 -20.15 -8.75
N ALA A 201 3.17 -20.41 -7.79
CA ALA A 201 2.79 -20.84 -6.45
C ALA A 201 2.05 -19.72 -5.68
N LEU A 202 2.49 -18.46 -5.80
CA LEU A 202 1.80 -17.31 -5.21
C LEU A 202 0.43 -17.09 -5.85
N LYS A 203 0.32 -17.28 -7.17
CA LYS A 203 -0.95 -17.24 -7.89
C LYS A 203 -1.93 -18.28 -7.38
N VAL A 204 -1.53 -19.56 -7.37
CA VAL A 204 -2.38 -20.67 -6.90
C VAL A 204 -2.83 -20.43 -5.46
N LYS A 205 -1.95 -19.92 -4.61
CA LYS A 205 -2.27 -19.56 -3.22
C LYS A 205 -3.30 -18.44 -3.13
N THR A 206 -3.17 -17.43 -3.97
CA THR A 206 -4.11 -16.29 -4.07
C THR A 206 -5.47 -16.74 -4.59
N GLU A 207 -5.50 -17.58 -5.64
CA GLU A 207 -6.73 -18.15 -6.21
C GLU A 207 -7.43 -19.09 -5.22
N ALA A 208 -6.69 -19.91 -4.48
CA ALA A 208 -7.24 -20.77 -3.44
C ALA A 208 -7.89 -19.94 -2.31
N ALA A 209 -7.31 -18.77 -1.99
CA ALA A 209 -7.88 -17.86 -1.01
C ALA A 209 -9.18 -17.20 -1.48
N LEU A 210 -9.53 -17.22 -2.77
CA LEU A 210 -10.80 -16.69 -3.27
C LEU A 210 -12.00 -17.61 -2.98
N ASP A 211 -11.76 -18.86 -2.56
CA ASP A 211 -12.85 -19.80 -2.24
C ASP A 211 -13.78 -19.24 -1.15
N SER A 212 -15.08 -19.55 -1.30
CA SER A 212 -16.15 -19.09 -0.41
C SER A 212 -16.07 -19.64 1.02
N SER A 213 -15.31 -20.73 1.23
CA SER A 213 -15.11 -21.37 2.53
C SER A 213 -13.91 -20.83 3.33
N VAL A 214 -13.08 -19.98 2.73
CA VAL A 214 -11.88 -19.41 3.38
C VAL A 214 -12.25 -18.18 4.20
N SER A 215 -11.76 -18.11 5.44
CA SER A 215 -12.04 -17.00 6.36
C SER A 215 -11.39 -15.67 5.91
N ILE A 216 -11.92 -14.53 6.35
CA ILE A 216 -11.30 -13.22 6.06
C ILE A 216 -9.88 -13.11 6.64
N ASP A 217 -9.64 -13.71 7.80
CA ASP A 217 -8.36 -13.69 8.50
C ASP A 217 -7.31 -14.46 7.67
N ASP A 218 -7.70 -15.62 7.12
CA ASP A 218 -6.85 -16.40 6.22
C ASP A 218 -6.65 -15.70 4.87
N LYS A 219 -7.66 -15.00 4.33
CA LYS A 219 -7.55 -14.20 3.10
C LYS A 219 -6.57 -13.03 3.27
N ASN A 220 -6.67 -12.30 4.38
CA ASN A 220 -5.75 -11.20 4.71
C ASN A 220 -4.34 -11.70 4.96
N LYS A 221 -4.19 -12.85 5.63
CA LYS A 221 -2.90 -13.52 5.79
C LYS A 221 -2.30 -13.89 4.44
N VAL A 222 -3.09 -14.45 3.52
CA VAL A 222 -2.63 -14.73 2.16
C VAL A 222 -2.20 -13.45 1.46
N LEU A 223 -2.99 -12.37 1.50
CA LEU A 223 -2.61 -11.06 0.93
C LEU A 223 -1.27 -10.56 1.47
N GLN A 224 -1.04 -10.65 2.79
CA GLN A 224 0.22 -10.28 3.40
C GLN A 224 1.38 -11.15 2.90
N GLU A 225 1.19 -12.48 2.86
CA GLU A 225 2.22 -13.43 2.46
C GLU A 225 2.55 -13.38 0.96
N VAL A 226 1.61 -12.94 0.10
CA VAL A 226 1.85 -12.76 -1.34
C VAL A 226 2.39 -11.37 -1.69
N THR A 227 2.23 -10.40 -0.79
CA THR A 227 2.84 -9.08 -0.90
C THR A 227 4.29 -9.12 -0.38
N TYR A 228 4.57 -9.94 0.63
CA TYR A 228 5.91 -10.09 1.21
C TYR A 228 6.27 -11.57 1.41
N SER A 229 7.14 -12.08 0.54
CA SER A 229 7.76 -13.38 0.71
C SER A 229 9.01 -13.28 1.59
N SER A 230 9.50 -14.41 2.09
CA SER A 230 10.82 -14.46 2.75
C SER A 230 12.00 -14.35 1.78
N ASN A 231 11.73 -14.23 0.47
CA ASN A 231 12.74 -14.10 -0.57
C ASN A 231 12.81 -12.64 -1.05
N GLU A 232 13.85 -11.94 -0.61
CA GLU A 232 14.06 -10.51 -0.87
C GLU A 232 14.20 -10.22 -2.37
N GLU A 233 14.91 -11.05 -3.13
CA GLU A 233 15.03 -10.88 -4.60
C GLU A 233 13.70 -11.07 -5.32
N LEU A 234 12.85 -11.98 -4.84
CA LEU A 234 11.50 -12.17 -5.39
C LEU A 234 10.62 -10.97 -5.07
N ASN A 235 10.72 -10.40 -3.86
CA ASN A 235 9.96 -9.21 -3.50
C ASN A 235 10.39 -8.00 -4.33
N GLU A 236 11.69 -7.78 -4.51
CA GLU A 236 12.20 -6.72 -5.39
C GLU A 236 11.75 -6.93 -6.84
N PHE A 237 11.79 -8.17 -7.33
CA PHE A 237 11.34 -8.51 -8.67
C PHE A 237 9.84 -8.29 -8.84
N LEU A 238 9.02 -8.77 -7.90
CA LEU A 238 7.57 -8.60 -7.91
C LEU A 238 7.17 -7.13 -7.76
N GLN A 239 7.86 -6.35 -6.94
CA GLN A 239 7.64 -4.91 -6.87
C GLN A 239 7.97 -4.25 -8.21
N LYS A 240 9.13 -4.57 -8.81
CA LYS A 240 9.49 -4.07 -10.15
C LYS A 240 8.44 -4.45 -11.19
N LYS A 241 8.02 -5.71 -11.19
CA LYS A 241 7.01 -6.25 -12.11
C LYS A 241 5.62 -5.69 -11.87
N ASN A 242 5.25 -5.43 -10.63
CA ASN A 242 4.01 -4.76 -10.29
C ASN A 242 4.00 -3.35 -10.86
N ILE A 243 5.15 -2.66 -10.88
CA ILE A 243 5.30 -1.36 -11.55
C ILE A 243 5.24 -1.52 -13.09
N GLU A 244 5.75 -2.62 -13.67
CA GLU A 244 5.71 -2.90 -15.12
C GLU A 244 4.34 -3.34 -15.65
N TYR A 245 3.52 -4.01 -14.82
CA TYR A 245 2.22 -4.57 -15.17
C TYR A 245 1.02 -3.79 -14.60
N SER A 246 1.29 -2.80 -13.74
CA SER A 246 0.32 -1.75 -13.42
C SER A 246 0.14 -0.90 -14.66
#